data_AF-A0A166DMC5-F1
#
_entry.id   AF-A0A166DMC5-F1
#
_cell.length_a   1.000
_cell.length_b   1.000
_cell.length_c   1.000
_cell.angle_alpha   90.00
_cell.angle_beta   90.00
_cell.angle_gamma   90.00
#
_symmetry.space_group_name_H-M   'P 1'
#
loop_
_entity.id
_entity.type
_entity.pdbx_description
1 polymer ?
#
loop_
_entity_poly.entity_id
_entity_poly.type
_entity_poly.pdbx_seq_one_letter_code
_entity_poly.pdbx_strand_id
1 'polypeptide(L)' 'KRVDGIGVQLRRRNAVVRKIYESEGPNLVWHMDGHHKLILWGIVIHGMIDGFCRTV' A
#
# COMPACT_ATOMS: atom_id res chain seq x y z
N LYS A 1 14.70 -1.68 -27.96
CA LYS A 1 13.75 -0.81 -27.21
C LYS A 1 14.57 0.30 -26.53
N ARG A 2 14.53 1.54 -27.03
CA ARG A 2 15.38 2.65 -26.53
C ARG A 2 14.73 3.22 -25.27
N VAL A 3 15.43 3.19 -24.14
CA VAL A 3 14.95 3.75 -22.87
C VAL A 3 15.12 5.26 -22.90
N ASP A 4 14.02 6.01 -22.77
CA ASP A 4 14.05 7.47 -22.69
C ASP A 4 14.54 7.92 -21.30
N GLY A 5 15.83 8.24 -21.22
CA GLY A 5 16.47 8.71 -19.98
C GLY A 5 15.94 10.06 -19.50
N ILE A 6 15.50 10.94 -20.40
CA ILE A 6 14.99 12.28 -20.06
C ILE A 6 13.62 12.13 -19.40
N GLY A 7 12.72 11.33 -20.00
CA GLY A 7 11.41 11.03 -19.43
C GLY A 7 11.48 10.33 -18.07
N VAL A 8 12.51 9.49 -17.84
CA VAL A 8 12.74 8.85 -16.53
C VAL A 8 13.15 9.89 -15.47
N GLN A 9 14.05 10.81 -15.80
CA GLN A 9 14.49 11.84 -14.87
C GLN A 9 13.37 12.81 -14.50
N LEU A 10 12.54 13.22 -15.47
CA LEU A 10 11.41 14.12 -15.22
C LEU A 10 10.37 13.50 -14.29
N ARG A 11 10.06 12.20 -14.46
CA ARG A 11 9.15 11.47 -13.55
C ARG A 11 9.73 11.31 -12.14
N ARG A 12 11.05 11.11 -12.02
CA ARG A 12 11.71 11.01 -10.70
C ARG A 12 11.67 12.33 -9.94
N ARG A 13 11.77 13.48 -10.62
CA ARG A 13 11.70 14.81 -9.98
C ARG A 13 10.37 15.06 -9.26
N ASN A 14 9.26 14.56 -9.81
CA ASN A 14 7.93 14.72 -9.23
C ASN A 14 7.44 13.47 -8.48
N ALA A 15 8.32 12.52 -8.18
CA ALA A 15 7.94 11.33 -7.45
C ALA A 15 7.61 11.69 -6.00
N VAL A 16 6.45 11.25 -5.52
CA VAL A 16 6.08 11.37 -4.11
C VAL A 16 7.13 10.64 -3.27
N VAL A 17 7.75 11.36 -2.34
CA VAL A 17 8.70 10.78 -1.38
C VAL A 17 7.90 9.90 -0.42
N ARG A 18 8.08 8.58 -0.52
CA ARG A 18 7.47 7.64 0.41
C ARG A 18 8.10 7.84 1.79
N LYS A 19 7.28 8.26 2.75
CA LYS A 19 7.68 8.25 4.17
C LYS A 19 7.66 6.81 4.68
N ILE A 20 8.55 6.52 5.63
CA ILE A 20 8.46 5.29 6.40
C ILE A 20 7.21 5.42 7.28
N TYR A 21 6.31 4.45 7.17
CA TYR A 21 5.12 4.39 7.99
C TYR A 21 5.41 3.54 9.22
N GLU A 22 5.49 4.17 10.38
CA GLU A 22 5.71 3.54 11.68
C GLU A 22 4.55 3.92 12.60
N SER A 23 3.94 2.92 13.23
CA SER A 23 3.00 3.13 14.33
C SER A 23 3.80 3.21 15.62
N GLU A 24 3.37 4.02 16.59
CA GLU A 24 4.13 4.24 17.83
C GLU A 24 4.03 3.04 18.80
N GLY A 25 3.08 2.12 18.59
CA GLY A 25 2.91 0.93 19.42
C GLY A 25 1.76 0.02 18.99
N PRO A 26 1.65 -1.17 19.61
CA PRO A 26 0.58 -2.13 19.31
C PRO A 26 -0.79 -1.55 19.66
N ASN A 27 -1.80 -1.93 18.89
CA ASN A 27 -3.20 -1.52 19.00
C ASN A 27 -3.48 -0.02 18.82
N LEU A 28 -2.50 0.79 18.38
CA LEU A 28 -2.68 2.23 18.18
C LEU A 28 -3.44 2.55 16.89
N VAL A 29 -3.14 1.84 15.81
CA VAL A 29 -3.79 1.99 14.50
C VAL A 29 -4.04 0.61 13.92
N TRP A 30 -5.25 0.38 13.44
CA TRP A 30 -5.62 -0.86 12.74
C TRP A 30 -5.87 -0.55 11.27
N HIS A 31 -5.31 -1.37 10.39
CA HIS A 31 -5.59 -1.31 8.96
C HIS A 31 -6.67 -2.32 8.62
N MET A 32 -7.67 -1.90 7.87
CA MET A 32 -8.69 -2.77 7.28
C MET A 32 -8.57 -2.66 5.75
N ASP A 33 -8.46 -3.80 5.07
CA ASP A 33 -8.40 -3.85 3.60
C ASP A 33 -9.38 -4.90 3.04
N GLY A 34 -9.92 -4.60 1.86
CA GLY A 34 -10.86 -5.44 1.15
C GLY A 34 -10.21 -6.15 -0.03
N HIS A 35 -10.23 -7.48 -0.02
CA HIS A 35 -9.82 -8.31 -1.14
C HIS A 35 -11.02 -8.64 -2.05
N HIS A 36 -11.09 -7.95 -3.20
CA HIS A 36 -12.26 -7.95 -4.10
C HIS A 36 -12.17 -8.96 -5.27
N LYS A 37 -11.15 -9.85 -5.35
CA LYS A 37 -11.01 -10.72 -6.53
C LYS A 37 -12.19 -11.67 -6.76
N LEU A 38 -12.98 -11.95 -5.73
CA LEU A 38 -14.15 -12.85 -5.80
C LEU A 38 -15.48 -12.08 -5.92
N ILE A 39 -15.44 -10.78 -6.20
CA ILE A 39 -16.66 -9.94 -6.25
C ILE A 39 -17.64 -10.40 -7.33
N LEU A 40 -17.15 -11.00 -8.42
CA LEU A 40 -18.01 -11.58 -9.47
C LEU A 40 -18.87 -12.75 -8.97
N TRP A 41 -18.48 -13.37 -7.86
CA TRP A 41 -19.21 -14.44 -7.18
C TRP A 41 -19.98 -13.92 -5.95
N GLY A 42 -20.03 -12.60 -5.76
CA GLY A 42 -20.66 -11.96 -4.61
C GLY A 42 -19.84 -12.02 -3.32
N ILE A 43 -18.57 -12.40 -3.37
CA ILE A 43 -17.71 -12.57 -2.18
C ILE A 43 -16.65 -11.47 -2.12
N VAL A 44 -16.58 -10.79 -0.97
CA VAL A 44 -15.50 -9.85 -0.63
C VAL A 44 -14.93 -10.25 0.73
N ILE A 45 -13.61 -10.40 0.79
CA ILE A 45 -12.91 -10.79 2.03
C ILE A 45 -12.32 -9.51 2.63
N HIS A 46 -12.65 -9.21 3.88
CA HIS A 46 -12.05 -8.09 4.61
C HIS A 46 -11.06 -8.64 5.64
N GLY A 47 -9.84 -8.10 5.63
CA GLY A 47 -8.80 -8.41 6.62
C GLY A 47 -8.53 -7.19 7.49
N MET A 48 -8.25 -7.41 8.77
CA MET A 48 -7.79 -6.38 9.69
C MET A 48 -6.43 -6.77 10.27
N ILE A 49 -5.49 -5.83 10.32
CA ILE A 49 -4.16 -6.02 10.93
C ILE A 49 -3.81 -4.83 11.81
N ASP A 50 -3.08 -5.08 12.88
CA ASP A 50 -2.48 -4.01 13.66
C ASP A 50 -1.33 -3.35 12.88
N GLY A 51 -1.33 -2.01 12.82
CA GLY A 51 -0.38 -1.22 12.04
C GLY A 51 1.05 -1.21 12.59
N PHE A 52 1.23 -1.63 13.84
CA PHE A 52 2.54 -1.74 14.47
C PHE A 52 3.16 -3.13 14.23
N CYS A 53 2.52 -4.20 14.69
CA CYS A 53 3.07 -5.55 14.53
C CYS A 53 2.84 -6.14 13.14
N ARG A 54 1.88 -5.62 12.37
CA ARG A 54 1.52 -6.08 11.02
C ARG A 54 1.22 -7.58 10.95
N THR A 55 0.77 -8.14 12.06
CA THR A 55 0.34 -9.53 12.15
C THR A 55 -1.16 -9.64 11.92
N VAL A 56 -1.57 -10.70 11.21
CA VAL A 56 -2.96 -11.12 11.00
C VAL A 56 -3.33 -12.13 12.08
#